data_AF-A0A7S3AIC0-F1
#
_entry.id   AF-A0A7S3AIC0-F1
#
_cell.length_a   1.000
_cell.length_b   1.000
_cell.length_c   1.000
_cell.angle_alpha   90.00
_cell.angle_beta   90.00
_cell.angle_gamma   90.00
#
_symmetry.space_group_name_H-M   'P 1'
#
loop_
_entity.id
_entity.type
_entity.pdbx_description
1 polymer ?
#
loop_
_entity_poly.entity_id
_entity_poly.type
_entity_poly.pdbx_seq_one_letter_code
_entity_poly.pdbx_strand_id
1 'polypeptide(L)'
;MSAQLTAASFGRLASAPAMTLHDPAHKADCVRALLRMVVQASVVLAKAYASLPTISCMDRIFFAGGFVGAEDNRLARQMISESMRNVGGRAIFCRHSEFLGALGSLSACLHRRAGVDGTSDEESRPWSEGATRLPTALPSVNL
;
A
#
# COMPACT_ATOMS: atom_id res chain seq x y z
N MET A 1 25.60 2.18 -7.85
CA MET A 1 25.45 1.78 -6.44
C MET A 1 24.82 0.40 -6.41
N SER A 2 25.49 -0.60 -5.86
CA SER A 2 24.94 -1.96 -5.76
C SER A 2 23.73 -1.94 -4.81
N ALA A 3 22.55 -2.28 -5.31
CA ALA A 3 21.36 -2.42 -4.49
C ALA A 3 21.53 -3.67 -3.62
N GLN A 4 21.84 -3.48 -2.34
CA GLN A 4 21.96 -4.56 -1.38
C GLN A 4 20.55 -5.06 -1.04
N LEU A 5 20.07 -6.05 -1.79
CA LEU A 5 18.75 -6.64 -1.59
C LEU A 5 18.73 -7.51 -0.32
N THR A 6 17.65 -7.44 0.44
CA THR A 6 17.44 -8.30 1.60
C THR A 6 16.96 -9.67 1.13
N ALA A 7 17.81 -10.70 1.27
CA ALA A 7 17.45 -12.07 0.90
C ALA A 7 16.46 -12.69 1.90
N ALA A 8 16.70 -12.50 3.19
CA ALA A 8 15.84 -13.00 4.27
C ALA A 8 15.77 -11.99 5.41
N SER A 9 14.56 -11.49 5.69
CA SER A 9 14.32 -10.65 6.86
C SER A 9 14.54 -11.49 8.12
N PHE A 10 15.30 -10.94 9.08
CA PHE A 10 15.65 -11.62 10.34
C PHE A 10 16.41 -12.94 10.22
N GLY A 11 16.98 -13.28 9.05
CA GLY A 11 17.69 -14.56 8.86
C GLY A 11 18.89 -14.80 9.81
N ARG A 12 19.46 -13.73 10.38
CA ARG A 12 20.55 -13.82 11.37
C ARG A 12 20.08 -13.89 12.83
N LEU A 13 18.78 -13.76 13.11
CA LEU A 13 18.28 -13.79 14.50
C LEU A 13 18.54 -15.15 15.15
N ALA A 14 18.40 -16.25 14.39
CA ALA A 14 18.65 -17.60 14.91
C ALA A 14 20.11 -17.85 15.31
N SER A 15 21.05 -17.05 14.78
CA SER A 15 22.48 -17.14 15.08
C SER A 15 22.96 -16.05 16.06
N ALA A 16 22.05 -15.24 16.61
CA ALA A 16 22.40 -14.16 17.51
C ALA A 16 22.74 -14.70 18.92
N PRO A 17 23.83 -14.24 19.57
CA PRO A 17 24.15 -14.65 20.93
C PRO A 17 23.07 -14.18 21.93
N ALA A 18 22.72 -15.00 22.92
CA ALA A 18 21.68 -14.68 23.91
C ALA A 18 21.91 -13.33 24.65
N MET A 19 23.17 -12.95 24.87
CA MET A 19 23.54 -11.66 25.50
C MET A 19 23.14 -10.43 24.68
N THR A 20 22.95 -10.56 23.36
CA THR A 20 22.60 -9.42 22.49
C THR A 20 21.12 -9.05 22.53
N LEU A 21 20.24 -9.91 23.05
CA LEU A 21 18.79 -9.67 23.06
C LEU A 21 18.34 -8.52 23.99
N HIS A 22 19.12 -8.24 25.04
CA HIS A 22 18.82 -7.16 25.98
C HIS A 22 19.52 -5.83 25.65
N ASP A 23 20.40 -5.81 24.65
CA ASP A 23 21.08 -4.60 24.21
C ASP A 23 20.09 -3.62 23.52
N PRO A 24 19.97 -2.37 23.99
CA PRO A 24 19.16 -1.34 23.34
C PRO A 24 19.49 -1.13 21.86
N ALA A 25 20.76 -1.24 21.46
CA ALA A 25 21.18 -1.09 20.07
C ALA A 25 20.61 -2.22 19.20
N HIS A 26 20.65 -3.45 19.71
CA HIS A 26 20.05 -4.62 19.06
C HIS A 26 18.53 -4.46 18.90
N LYS A 27 17.83 -3.95 19.93
CA LYS A 27 16.38 -3.68 19.83
C LYS A 27 16.06 -2.64 18.75
N ALA A 28 16.84 -1.57 18.66
CA ALA A 28 16.66 -0.55 17.62
C ALA A 28 16.87 -1.13 16.21
N ASP A 29 17.86 -2.01 16.05
CA ASP A 29 18.10 -2.71 14.79
C ASP A 29 16.97 -3.69 14.44
N CYS A 30 16.43 -4.41 15.41
CA CYS A 30 15.26 -5.27 15.20
C CYS A 30 14.03 -4.47 14.77
N VAL A 31 13.74 -3.33 15.41
CA VAL A 31 12.63 -2.44 15.01
C VAL A 31 12.85 -1.89 13.61
N ARG A 32 14.08 -1.49 13.26
CA ARG A 32 14.42 -1.01 11.92
C ARG A 32 14.30 -2.11 10.86
N ALA A 33 14.74 -3.33 11.18
CA ALA A 33 14.58 -4.50 10.32
C ALA A 33 13.10 -4.84 10.12
N LEU A 34 12.29 -4.76 11.17
CA LEU A 34 10.84 -4.95 11.10
C LEU A 34 10.19 -3.94 10.16
N LEU A 35 10.50 -2.65 10.35
CA LEU A 35 9.98 -1.58 9.50
C LEU A 35 10.38 -1.79 8.03
N ARG A 36 11.64 -2.17 7.77
CA ARG A 36 12.14 -2.51 6.42
C ARG A 36 11.37 -3.66 5.81
N MET A 37 11.16 -4.73 6.55
CA MET A 37 10.42 -5.91 6.08
C MET A 37 9.00 -5.54 5.67
N VAL A 38 8.27 -4.82 6.53
CA VAL A 38 6.88 -4.40 6.25
C VAL A 38 6.83 -3.52 5.00
N VAL A 39 7.70 -2.51 4.91
CA VAL A 39 7.76 -1.61 3.75
C VAL A 39 8.08 -2.38 2.46
N GLN A 40 9.09 -3.25 2.47
CA GLN A 40 9.47 -4.03 1.30
C GLN A 40 8.33 -4.95 0.84
N ALA A 41 7.69 -5.66 1.76
CA ALA A 41 6.55 -6.52 1.45
C ALA A 41 5.40 -5.72 0.81
N SER A 42 5.02 -4.58 1.39
CA SER A 42 3.99 -3.70 0.83
C SER A 42 4.33 -3.20 -0.57
N VAL A 43 5.58 -2.82 -0.83
CA VAL A 43 6.03 -2.32 -2.12
C VAL A 43 6.05 -3.40 -3.18
N VAL A 44 6.51 -4.62 -2.85
CA VAL A 44 6.50 -5.76 -3.77
C VAL A 44 5.07 -6.11 -4.18
N LEU A 45 4.15 -6.15 -3.22
CA LEU A 45 2.74 -6.40 -3.49
C LEU A 45 2.14 -5.29 -4.35
N ALA A 46 2.34 -4.03 -3.99
CA ALA A 46 1.85 -2.88 -4.76
C ALA A 46 2.33 -2.92 -6.21
N LYS A 47 3.63 -3.21 -6.41
CA LYS A 47 4.21 -3.41 -7.76
C LYS A 47 3.51 -4.53 -8.50
N ALA A 48 3.35 -5.70 -7.88
CA ALA A 48 2.77 -6.88 -8.52
C ALA A 48 1.37 -6.57 -9.08
N TYR A 49 0.53 -5.90 -8.29
CA TYR A 49 -0.80 -5.49 -8.73
C TYR A 49 -0.78 -4.35 -9.75
N ALA A 50 0.04 -3.33 -9.55
CA ALA A 50 0.12 -2.19 -10.47
C ALA A 50 0.74 -2.55 -11.84
N SER A 51 1.48 -3.66 -11.90
CA SER A 51 2.07 -4.20 -13.15
C SER A 51 1.11 -5.13 -13.91
N LEU A 52 -0.09 -5.42 -13.38
CA LEU A 52 -1.07 -6.21 -14.11
C LEU A 52 -1.47 -5.47 -15.40
N PRO A 53 -1.52 -6.16 -16.56
CA PRO A 53 -1.83 -5.54 -17.85
C PRO A 53 -3.17 -4.79 -17.89
N THR A 54 -4.11 -5.19 -17.02
CA THR A 54 -5.45 -4.62 -16.92
C THR A 54 -5.51 -3.32 -16.12
N ILE A 55 -4.46 -2.95 -15.38
CA ILE A 55 -4.46 -1.79 -14.48
C ILE A 55 -3.40 -0.76 -14.92
N SER A 56 -2.15 -1.20 -15.13
CA SER A 56 -1.01 -0.37 -15.54
C SER A 56 -0.96 1.01 -14.86
N CYS A 57 -0.72 1.03 -13.54
CA CYS A 57 -0.74 2.26 -12.72
C CYS A 57 0.55 2.47 -11.90
N MET A 58 1.68 1.95 -12.38
CA MET A 58 2.98 2.01 -11.69
C MET A 58 3.44 3.44 -11.36
N ASP A 59 3.00 4.43 -12.13
CA ASP A 59 3.30 5.86 -11.95
C ASP A 59 2.44 6.55 -10.88
N ARG A 60 1.38 5.89 -10.40
CA ARG A 60 0.35 6.48 -9.53
C ARG A 60 -0.15 5.50 -8.47
N ILE A 61 0.75 5.06 -7.59
CA ILE A 61 0.40 4.18 -6.47
C ILE A 61 0.21 5.01 -5.19
N PHE A 62 -1.02 5.02 -4.68
CA PHE A 62 -1.36 5.68 -3.43
C PHE A 62 -1.13 4.73 -2.25
N PHE A 63 -0.26 5.14 -1.32
CA PHE A 63 -0.13 4.49 -0.03
C PHE A 63 -0.96 5.26 0.99
N ALA A 64 -1.89 4.57 1.65
CA ALA A 64 -2.83 5.18 2.59
C ALA A 64 -3.04 4.33 3.85
N GLY A 65 -3.74 4.90 4.85
CA GLY A 65 -3.92 4.33 6.18
C GLY A 65 -2.99 4.96 7.23
N GLY A 66 -3.26 4.63 8.51
CA GLY A 66 -2.55 5.21 9.66
C GLY A 66 -1.04 4.89 9.70
N PHE A 67 -0.62 3.78 9.09
CA PHE A 67 0.80 3.40 9.03
C PHE A 67 1.69 4.42 8.30
N VAL A 68 1.14 5.13 7.31
CA VAL A 68 1.83 6.16 6.51
C VAL A 68 1.33 7.57 6.82
N GLY A 69 0.71 7.76 8.00
CA GLY A 69 0.24 9.06 8.48
C GLY A 69 1.34 10.13 8.40
N ALA A 70 0.93 11.38 8.13
CA ALA A 70 1.85 12.44 7.75
C ALA A 70 2.91 12.76 8.84
N GLU A 71 2.53 12.67 10.11
CA GLU A 71 3.39 13.01 11.25
C GLU A 71 4.00 11.78 11.94
N ASP A 72 3.30 10.64 11.94
CA ASP A 72 3.66 9.52 12.84
C ASP A 72 4.72 8.58 12.28
N ASN A 73 4.92 8.52 10.96
CA ASN A 73 5.87 7.56 10.37
C ASN A 73 6.56 8.07 9.09
N ARG A 74 7.28 9.20 9.23
CA ARG A 74 8.07 9.79 8.13
C ARG A 74 9.10 8.81 7.56
N LEU A 75 9.68 7.96 8.40
CA LEU A 75 10.67 6.96 7.98
C LEU A 75 10.06 5.90 7.04
N ALA A 76 8.85 5.40 7.33
CA ALA A 76 8.16 4.50 6.41
C ALA A 76 7.92 5.16 5.05
N ARG A 77 7.43 6.40 5.02
CA ARG A 77 7.15 7.11 3.76
C ARG A 77 8.40 7.29 2.91
N GLN A 78 9.52 7.63 3.53
CA GLN A 78 10.81 7.73 2.85
C GLN A 78 11.22 6.37 2.26
N MET A 79 11.19 5.31 3.07
CA MET A 79 11.59 3.97 2.65
C MET A 79 10.67 3.39 1.56
N ILE A 80 9.36 3.64 1.63
CA ILE A 80 8.40 3.28 0.59
C ILE A 80 8.73 4.05 -0.70
N SER A 81 8.98 5.35 -0.61
CA SER A 81 9.32 6.19 -1.78
C SER A 81 10.60 5.70 -2.47
N GLU A 82 11.65 5.42 -1.70
CA GLU A 82 12.92 4.88 -2.21
C GLU A 82 12.71 3.50 -2.84
N SER A 83 12.02 2.60 -2.16
CA SER A 83 11.77 1.24 -2.64
C SER A 83 10.91 1.24 -3.91
N MET A 84 9.88 2.08 -3.99
CA MET A 84 9.05 2.23 -5.18
C MET A 84 9.87 2.73 -6.38
N ARG A 85 10.74 3.74 -6.18
CA ARG A 85 11.64 4.22 -7.24
C ARG A 85 12.57 3.12 -7.74
N ASN A 86 13.12 2.32 -6.84
CA ASN A 86 14.01 1.21 -7.19
C ASN A 86 13.33 0.13 -8.03
N VAL A 87 12.00 -0.01 -7.93
CA VAL A 87 11.22 -0.95 -8.73
C VAL A 87 10.51 -0.32 -9.93
N GLY A 88 10.84 0.93 -10.26
CA GLY A 88 10.32 1.65 -11.43
C GLY A 88 8.94 2.26 -11.25
N GLY A 89 8.46 2.41 -10.01
CA GLY A 89 7.17 3.04 -9.72
C GLY A 89 7.29 4.31 -8.89
N ARG A 90 6.13 4.90 -8.60
CA ARG A 90 6.03 6.14 -7.81
C ARG A 90 5.01 5.97 -6.68
N ALA A 91 5.46 6.21 -5.46
CA ALA A 91 4.60 6.32 -4.28
C ALA A 91 3.99 7.72 -4.17
N ILE A 92 2.70 7.80 -3.92
CA ILE A 92 1.96 9.03 -3.63
C ILE A 92 1.36 8.89 -2.23
N PHE A 93 1.42 9.98 -1.46
CA PHE A 93 0.89 10.05 -0.10
C PHE A 93 -0.08 11.23 0.00
N CYS A 94 -1.15 11.02 0.75
CA CYS A 94 -2.14 12.05 1.04
C CYS A 94 -2.02 12.49 2.50
N ARG A 95 -2.25 13.78 2.78
CA ARG A 95 -2.19 14.32 4.14
C ARG A 95 -3.20 13.66 5.09
N HIS A 96 -4.36 13.29 4.57
CA HIS A 96 -5.50 12.75 5.33
C HIS A 96 -5.76 11.27 4.98
N SER A 97 -4.69 10.50 4.75
CA SER A 97 -4.79 9.13 4.25
C SER A 97 -5.50 8.15 5.19
N GLU A 98 -5.57 8.45 6.48
CA GLU A 98 -6.27 7.65 7.49
C GLU A 98 -7.80 7.82 7.45
N PHE A 99 -8.30 8.92 6.87
CA PHE A 99 -9.72 9.25 6.88
C PHE A 99 -10.46 8.86 5.60
N LEU A 100 -9.78 8.24 4.62
CA LEU A 100 -10.38 7.95 3.31
C LEU A 100 -11.61 7.04 3.41
N GLY A 101 -11.61 6.07 4.33
CA GLY A 101 -12.77 5.21 4.59
C GLY A 101 -13.97 6.00 5.14
N ALA A 102 -13.74 6.82 6.17
CA ALA A 102 -14.79 7.65 6.78
C ALA A 102 -15.34 8.69 5.79
N LEU A 103 -14.47 9.31 4.98
CA LEU A 103 -14.88 10.25 3.94
C LEU A 103 -15.74 9.57 2.87
N GLY A 104 -15.40 8.33 2.48
CA GLY A 104 -16.21 7.52 1.57
C GLY A 104 -17.60 7.24 2.13
N SER A 105 -17.70 6.84 3.41
CA SER A 105 -18.98 6.60 4.07
C SER A 105 -19.83 7.87 4.18
N LEU A 106 -19.24 8.99 4.57
CA LEU A 106 -19.93 10.28 4.65
C LEU A 106 -20.46 10.70 3.27
N SER A 107 -19.61 10.61 2.23
CA SER A 107 -20.01 10.91 0.86
C SER A 107 -21.21 10.08 0.42
N ALA A 108 -21.20 8.76 0.68
CA ALA A 108 -22.32 7.89 0.36
C ALA A 108 -23.62 8.28 1.09
N CYS A 109 -23.54 8.67 2.37
CA CYS A 109 -24.69 9.15 3.13
C CYS A 109 -25.26 10.47 2.57
N LEU A 110 -24.38 11.42 2.18
CA LEU A 110 -24.80 12.70 1.60
C LEU A 110 -25.49 12.50 0.24
N HIS A 111 -24.95 11.65 -0.63
CA HIS A 111 -25.58 11.33 -1.92
C HIS A 111 -26.93 10.64 -1.73
N ARG A 112 -27.02 9.69 -0.79
CA ARG A 112 -28.31 9.04 -0.47
C ARG A 112 -29.34 10.04 0.05
N ARG A 113 -28.93 11.01 0.86
CA ARG A 113 -29.82 12.05 1.41
C ARG A 113 -30.23 13.07 0.34
N ALA A 114 -29.32 13.43 -0.56
CA ALA A 114 -29.62 14.34 -1.68
C ALA A 114 -30.53 13.70 -2.74
N GLY A 115 -30.59 12.37 -2.80
CA GLY A 115 -31.50 11.60 -3.67
C GLY A 115 -32.91 11.37 -3.11
N VAL A 116 -33.38 12.13 -2.11
CA VAL A 116 -34.73 11.98 -1.52
C VAL A 116 -35.69 13.13 -1.87
N ASP A 117 -35.35 14.01 -2.82
CA ASP A 117 -36.28 15.05 -3.33
C ASP A 117 -36.59 14.95 -4.84
N GLY A 118 -36.40 13.78 -5.47
CA GLY A 118 -36.70 13.64 -6.91
C GLY A 118 -36.94 12.22 -7.35
N THR A 119 -38.20 11.80 -7.35
CA THR A 119 -38.67 10.80 -8.32
C THR A 119 -38.53 11.38 -9.73
N SER A 120 -37.48 10.99 -10.43
CA SER A 120 -37.51 10.83 -11.89
C SER A 120 -36.27 10.06 -12.34
N ASP A 121 -36.50 8.80 -12.69
CA ASP A 121 -35.84 8.04 -13.75
C ASP A 121 -34.66 8.74 -14.45
N GLU A 122 -33.46 8.58 -13.90
CA GLU A 122 -32.24 8.69 -14.69
C GLU A 122 -31.23 7.68 -14.14
N GLU A 123 -31.33 6.48 -14.72
CA GLU A 123 -30.21 5.63 -15.10
C GLU A 123 -28.99 5.68 -14.15
N SER A 124 -28.97 4.68 -13.26
CA SER A 124 -27.79 4.15 -12.59
C SER A 124 -26.57 4.12 -13.51
N ARG A 125 -25.85 5.24 -13.65
CA ARG A 125 -24.49 5.22 -14.19
C ARG A 125 -23.62 4.61 -13.11
N PRO A 126 -23.11 3.38 -13.32
CA PRO A 126 -22.18 2.81 -12.37
C PRO A 126 -20.96 3.74 -12.30
N TRP A 127 -20.30 3.78 -11.15
CA TRP A 127 -18.97 4.38 -10.97
C TRP A 127 -17.89 3.58 -11.76
N SER A 128 -18.14 3.30 -13.04
CA SER A 128 -17.31 2.48 -13.92
C SER A 128 -16.81 3.27 -15.14
N GLU A 129 -16.55 4.56 -14.98
CA GLU A 129 -15.69 5.31 -15.90
C GLU A 129 -14.42 5.73 -15.16
N GLY A 130 -13.60 4.73 -14.83
CA GLY A 130 -12.28 4.93 -14.24
C GLY A 130 -11.71 3.69 -13.54
N ALA A 131 -12.57 2.80 -13.04
CA ALA A 131 -12.15 1.50 -12.51
C ALA A 131 -12.21 0.46 -13.64
N THR A 132 -11.03 0.15 -14.17
CA THR A 132 -10.79 -0.85 -15.20
C THR A 132 -11.55 -2.15 -14.93
N ARG A 133 -12.29 -2.62 -15.94
CA ARG A 133 -12.94 -3.93 -15.94
C ARG A 133 -11.90 -5.00 -15.57
N LEU A 134 -12.04 -5.60 -14.40
CA LEU A 134 -11.37 -6.86 -14.08
C LEU A 134 -11.95 -7.93 -15.02
N PRO A 135 -11.14 -8.60 -15.86
CA PRO A 135 -11.63 -9.73 -16.63
C PRO A 135 -11.97 -10.89 -15.69
N THR A 136 -13.23 -11.31 -15.71
CA THR A 136 -13.84 -12.41 -14.96
C THR A 136 -13.46 -13.82 -15.45
N ALA A 137 -12.25 -14.00 -15.97
CA ALA A 137 -11.79 -15.32 -16.42
C ALA A 137 -10.33 -15.53 -16.02
N LEU A 138 -10.13 -16.35 -14.98
CA LEU A 138 -8.86 -17.03 -14.75
C LEU A 138 -8.67 -18.05 -15.88
N PRO A 139 -7.57 -18.02 -16.66
CA PRO A 139 -7.24 -19.15 -17.50
C PRO A 139 -6.87 -20.33 -16.61
N SER A 140 -7.53 -21.46 -16.85
CA SER A 140 -7.18 -22.76 -16.28
C SER A 140 -5.71 -23.06 -16.56
N VAL A 141 -4.93 -23.20 -15.48
CA VAL A 141 -3.56 -23.70 -15.55
C VAL A 141 -3.67 -25.20 -15.80
N ASN A 142 -3.32 -25.65 -17.00
CA ASN A 142 -3.01 -27.06 -17.23
C ASN A 142 -1.64 -27.32 -16.58
N LEU A 143 -1.66 -28.20 -15.58
CA LEU A 143 -0.47 -28.85 -15.02
C LEU A 143 0.22 -29.71 -16.07
#